data_AF-A0A7S3M0L9-F1
#
_entry.id   AF-A0A7S3M0L9-F1
#
_cell.length_a   1.000
_cell.length_b   1.000
_cell.length_c   1.000
_cell.angle_alpha   90.00
_cell.angle_beta   90.00
_cell.angle_gamma   90.00
#
_symmetry.space_group_name_H-M   'P 1'
#
loop_
_entity.id
_entity.type
_entity.pdbx_description
1 polymer ?
#
loop_
_entity_poly.entity_id
_entity_poly.type
_entity_poly.pdbx_seq_one_letter_code
_entity_poly.pdbx_strand_id
1 'polypeptide(L)'
;MKRLYGTQPVKLRECVDTFKRLNFDVHEAEEDWWCEGTSDSSEMLHHRLQEFMAQILYTPHETAVVVGHSHFFRSVFKSCLSEEFGAVNKTLAKDIVTKKLCNCGVVKMQLDPRRGVEGKPIISLELVLGTTLDSEGGMRDQLNACCAAPGHADDRDAENTLVLQ
;
A
#
# COMPACT_ATOMS: atom_id res chain seq x y z
N MET A 1 4.76 31.11 6.97
CA MET A 1 4.59 29.78 6.34
C MET A 1 4.52 29.97 4.83
N LYS A 2 5.61 29.68 4.11
CA LYS A 2 5.64 29.78 2.63
C LYS A 2 5.21 28.43 2.05
N ARG A 3 4.08 28.41 1.33
CA ARG A 3 3.68 27.24 0.53
C ARG A 3 4.65 27.11 -0.63
N LEU A 4 5.50 26.09 -0.61
CA LEU A 4 6.31 25.69 -1.75
C LEU A 4 5.49 24.73 -2.62
N TYR A 5 4.51 25.24 -3.36
CA TYR A 5 3.98 24.54 -4.53
C TYR A 5 4.69 25.09 -5.76
N GLY A 6 5.94 24.69 -5.92
CA GLY A 6 6.74 24.94 -7.10
C GLY A 6 6.81 23.67 -7.94
N THR A 7 5.75 23.35 -8.66
CA THR A 7 5.82 22.38 -9.76
C THR A 7 5.20 23.05 -10.97
N GLN A 8 6.03 23.31 -11.98
CA GLN A 8 5.52 23.66 -13.30
C GLN A 8 4.55 22.56 -13.76
N PRO A 9 3.45 22.91 -14.46
CA PRO A 9 2.57 21.90 -15.02
C PRO A 9 3.36 21.10 -16.05
N VAL A 10 3.81 19.90 -15.68
CA VAL A 10 4.26 18.91 -16.65
C VAL A 10 3.11 18.74 -17.63
N LYS A 11 3.38 18.91 -18.92
CA LYS A 11 2.32 18.83 -19.93
C LYS A 11 1.75 17.42 -19.86
N LEU A 12 0.43 17.30 -19.67
CA LEU A 12 -0.27 16.01 -19.54
C LEU A 12 0.17 14.95 -20.58
N ARG A 13 0.48 15.39 -21.81
CA ARG A 13 1.02 14.54 -22.88
C ARG A 13 2.36 13.90 -22.52
N GLU A 14 3.28 14.65 -21.92
CA GLU A 14 4.59 14.14 -21.49
C GLU A 14 4.43 13.10 -20.37
N CYS A 15 3.48 13.28 -19.44
CA CYS A 15 3.16 12.28 -18.43
C CYS A 15 2.61 10.99 -19.06
N VAL A 16 1.67 11.10 -20.01
CA VAL A 16 1.08 9.94 -20.70
C VAL A 16 2.14 9.21 -21.54
N ASP A 17 3.01 9.94 -22.23
CA ASP A 17 4.08 9.33 -23.03
C ASP A 17 5.14 8.66 -22.16
N THR A 18 5.36 9.16 -20.94
CA THR A 18 6.20 8.50 -19.93
C THR A 18 5.52 7.23 -19.44
N PHE A 19 4.24 7.30 -19.08
CA PHE A 19 3.47 6.16 -18.59
C PHE A 19 3.42 5.01 -19.60
N LYS A 20 3.26 5.31 -20.89
CA LYS A 20 3.27 4.31 -21.98
C LYS A 20 4.59 3.56 -22.14
N ARG A 21 5.69 4.09 -21.61
CA ARG A 21 7.02 3.45 -21.66
C ARG A 21 7.30 2.60 -20.43
N LEU A 22 6.43 2.64 -19.43
CA LEU A 22 6.54 1.79 -18.26
C LEU A 22 6.09 0.38 -18.64
N ASN A 23 6.94 -0.60 -18.33
CA ASN A 23 6.55 -2.00 -18.38
C ASN A 23 6.04 -2.37 -17.00
N PHE A 24 4.75 -2.67 -16.91
CA PHE A 24 4.15 -3.23 -15.70
C PHE A 24 4.31 -4.74 -15.76
N ASP A 25 4.98 -5.31 -14.77
CA ASP A 25 4.85 -6.73 -14.50
C ASP A 25 3.57 -6.92 -13.70
N VAL A 26 2.59 -7.61 -14.29
CA VAL A 26 1.27 -7.83 -13.70
C VAL A 26 1.03 -9.30 -13.32
N HIS A 27 2.02 -10.18 -13.55
CA HIS A 27 1.85 -11.62 -13.44
C HIS A 27 1.37 -12.07 -12.05
N GLU A 28 2.00 -11.57 -10.97
CA GLU A 28 1.59 -11.89 -9.60
C GLU A 28 0.18 -11.36 -9.27
N ALA A 29 -0.17 -10.18 -9.82
CA ALA A 29 -1.48 -9.58 -9.57
C ALA A 29 -2.60 -10.37 -10.26
N GLU A 30 -2.33 -10.95 -11.42
CA GLU A 30 -3.31 -11.75 -12.17
C GLU A 30 -3.53 -13.15 -11.56
N GLU A 31 -2.50 -13.76 -10.98
CA GLU A 31 -2.57 -15.15 -10.51
C GLU A 31 -2.84 -15.28 -9.00
N ASP A 32 -2.12 -14.55 -8.16
CA ASP A 32 -2.04 -14.85 -6.72
C ASP A 32 -2.89 -13.92 -5.85
N TRP A 33 -3.22 -12.71 -6.33
CA TRP A 33 -3.87 -11.69 -5.49
C TRP A 33 -5.39 -11.88 -5.39
N TRP A 34 -6.01 -12.55 -6.36
CA TRP A 34 -7.47 -12.66 -6.49
C TRP A 34 -8.04 -14.08 -6.30
N CYS A 35 -7.25 -15.06 -5.88
CA CYS A 35 -7.77 -16.41 -5.65
C CYS A 35 -8.81 -16.40 -4.49
N GLU A 36 -10.09 -16.31 -4.85
CA GLU A 36 -11.20 -16.27 -3.91
C GLU A 36 -11.19 -17.49 -2.97
N GLY A 37 -11.25 -17.24 -1.67
CA GLY A 37 -11.55 -18.26 -0.66
C GLY A 37 -10.37 -18.85 0.12
N THR A 38 -9.13 -18.39 -0.08
CA THR A 38 -8.00 -18.76 0.79
C THR A 38 -7.57 -17.60 1.66
N SER A 39 -7.81 -17.69 2.97
CA SER A 39 -7.21 -16.78 3.95
C SER A 39 -5.77 -17.19 4.20
N ASP A 40 -4.82 -16.27 4.04
CA ASP A 40 -3.43 -16.51 4.42
C ASP A 40 -3.34 -16.97 5.88
N SER A 41 -2.55 -18.03 6.13
CA SER A 41 -2.11 -18.34 7.49
C SER A 41 -1.16 -17.23 8.00
N SER A 42 -0.95 -17.17 9.31
CA SER A 42 0.00 -16.19 9.88
C SER A 42 1.42 -16.39 9.34
N GLU A 43 1.80 -17.64 9.07
CA GLU A 43 3.10 -18.03 8.53
C GLU A 43 3.24 -17.62 7.07
N MET A 44 2.21 -17.84 6.25
CA MET A 44 2.18 -17.40 4.85
C MET A 44 2.28 -15.89 4.75
N LEU A 45 1.48 -15.16 5.55
CA LEU A 45 1.56 -13.70 5.61
C LEU A 45 2.96 -13.24 6.03
N HIS A 46 3.55 -13.88 7.04
CA HIS A 46 4.90 -13.54 7.48
C HIS A 46 5.94 -13.73 6.37
N HIS A 47 5.88 -14.85 5.64
CA HIS A 47 6.76 -15.11 4.49
C HIS A 47 6.64 -14.03 3.42
N ARG A 48 5.40 -13.70 3.01
CA ARG A 48 5.12 -12.65 2.03
C ARG A 48 5.64 -11.28 2.48
N LEU A 49 5.53 -10.95 3.78
CA LEU A 49 6.09 -9.71 4.33
C LEU A 49 7.62 -9.66 4.25
N GLN A 50 8.30 -10.78 4.52
CA GLN A 50 9.76 -10.88 4.42
C GLN A 50 10.22 -10.74 2.97
N GLU A 51 9.57 -11.45 2.05
CA GLU A 51 9.87 -11.37 0.61
C GLU A 51 9.65 -9.96 0.07
N PHE A 52 8.49 -9.36 0.38
CA PHE A 52 8.18 -7.98 0.02
C PHE A 52 9.28 -7.03 0.51
N MET A 53 9.69 -7.14 1.78
CA MET A 53 10.73 -6.27 2.30
C MET A 53 12.12 -6.54 1.73
N ALA A 54 12.45 -7.79 1.43
CA ALA A 54 13.69 -8.10 0.70
C ALA A 54 13.70 -7.44 -0.67
N GLN A 55 12.62 -7.55 -1.44
CA GLN A 55 12.52 -6.93 -2.77
C GLN A 55 12.70 -5.41 -2.72
N ILE A 56 12.06 -4.74 -1.76
CA ILE A 56 12.16 -3.28 -1.63
C ILE A 56 13.53 -2.84 -1.10
N LEU A 57 14.15 -3.57 -0.17
CA LEU A 57 15.47 -3.18 0.36
C LEU A 57 16.61 -3.38 -0.64
N TYR A 58 16.48 -4.38 -1.52
CA TYR A 58 17.54 -4.77 -2.45
C TYR A 58 17.21 -4.41 -3.91
N THR A 59 16.16 -3.63 -4.14
CA THR A 59 15.90 -3.04 -5.45
C THR A 59 17.01 -2.06 -5.84
N PRO A 60 17.41 -1.98 -7.12
CA PRO A 60 18.40 -0.99 -7.57
C PRO A 60 17.85 0.45 -7.58
N HIS A 61 16.57 0.64 -7.27
CA HIS A 61 15.90 1.94 -7.33
C HIS A 61 15.99 2.69 -6.00
N GLU A 62 16.35 3.98 -6.06
CA GLU A 62 16.38 4.86 -4.89
C GLU A 62 14.97 5.15 -4.34
N THR A 63 13.98 5.15 -5.22
CA THR A 63 12.58 5.42 -4.87
C THR A 63 11.68 4.40 -5.55
N ALA A 64 10.76 3.84 -4.77
CA ALA A 64 9.72 2.94 -5.25
C ALA A 64 8.35 3.46 -4.77
N VAL A 65 7.34 3.27 -5.61
CA VAL A 65 5.93 3.48 -5.24
C VAL A 65 5.28 2.11 -5.20
N VAL A 66 4.67 1.78 -4.06
CA VAL A 66 4.00 0.49 -3.85
C VAL A 66 2.53 0.77 -3.60
N VAL A 67 1.66 0.08 -4.32
CA VAL A 67 0.20 0.10 -4.14
C VAL A 67 -0.22 -1.25 -3.60
N GLY A 68 -1.09 -1.26 -2.60
CA GLY A 68 -1.52 -2.48 -1.94
C GLY A 68 -2.59 -2.22 -0.89
N HIS A 69 -2.99 -3.28 -0.19
CA HIS A 69 -4.08 -3.22 0.77
C HIS A 69 -3.64 -2.63 2.11
N SER A 70 -4.53 -1.83 2.72
CA SER A 70 -4.25 -1.17 4.00
C SER A 70 -3.96 -2.16 5.14
N HIS A 71 -4.58 -3.34 5.13
CA HIS A 71 -4.28 -4.41 6.10
C HIS A 71 -2.88 -5.01 5.91
N PHE A 72 -2.42 -5.17 4.66
CA PHE A 72 -1.07 -5.64 4.37
C PHE A 72 -0.03 -4.63 4.89
N PHE A 73 -0.19 -3.35 4.54
CA PHE A 73 0.73 -2.31 5.02
C PHE A 73 0.71 -2.15 6.54
N ARG A 74 -0.44 -2.32 7.20
CA ARG A 74 -0.47 -2.37 8.67
C ARG A 74 0.42 -3.48 9.22
N SER A 75 0.41 -4.66 8.61
CA SER A 75 1.27 -5.79 9.00
C SER A 75 2.75 -5.52 8.70
N VAL A 76 3.06 -4.84 7.59
CA VAL A 76 4.42 -4.33 7.28
C VAL A 76 4.89 -3.40 8.40
N PHE A 77 4.11 -2.39 8.76
CA PHE A 77 4.48 -1.46 9.82
C PHE A 77 4.65 -2.16 11.17
N LYS A 78 3.75 -3.10 11.50
CA LYS A 78 3.85 -3.85 12.75
C LYS A 78 5.16 -4.66 12.85
N SER A 79 5.63 -5.20 11.73
CA SER A 79 6.78 -6.11 11.71
C SER A 79 8.12 -5.38 11.51
N CYS A 80 8.11 -4.28 10.76
CA CYS A 80 9.33 -3.66 10.23
C CYS A 80 9.61 -2.26 10.80
N LEU A 81 8.72 -1.70 11.64
CA LEU A 81 8.91 -0.37 12.23
C LEU A 81 10.01 -0.37 13.29
N SER A 82 11.01 0.50 13.10
CA SER A 82 12.13 0.66 14.03
C SER A 82 11.69 1.19 15.39
N GLU A 83 12.41 0.78 16.43
CA GLU A 83 12.15 1.22 17.80
C GLU A 83 12.51 2.70 18.00
N GLU A 84 13.52 3.17 17.26
CA GLU A 84 13.95 4.56 17.27
C GLU A 84 12.85 5.49 16.74
N PHE A 85 12.16 5.10 15.66
CA PHE A 85 11.00 5.84 15.21
C PHE A 85 9.90 5.86 16.28
N GLY A 86 9.64 4.71 16.91
CA GLY A 86 8.68 4.59 18.01
C GLY A 86 9.01 5.50 19.19
N ALA A 87 10.28 5.71 19.50
CA ALA A 87 10.73 6.61 20.57
C ALA A 87 10.48 8.09 20.24
N VAL A 88 10.68 8.48 18.98
CA VAL A 88 10.52 9.87 18.49
C VAL A 88 9.05 10.22 18.30
N ASN A 89 8.25 9.34 17.69
CA ASN A 89 6.85 9.60 17.35
C ASN A 89 5.93 8.50 17.87
N LYS A 90 5.83 8.42 19.20
CA LYS A 90 5.06 7.39 19.93
C LYS A 90 3.61 7.28 19.46
N THR A 91 2.93 8.40 19.23
CA THR A 91 1.52 8.41 18.84
C THR A 91 1.33 7.83 17.46
N LEU A 92 2.08 8.30 16.46
CA LEU A 92 1.96 7.78 15.10
C LEU A 92 2.42 6.33 15.01
N ALA A 93 3.51 5.96 15.69
CA ALA A 93 3.99 4.59 15.73
C ALA A 93 2.94 3.62 16.31
N LYS A 94 2.22 4.03 17.36
CA LYS A 94 1.12 3.25 17.92
C LYS A 94 -0.08 3.18 16.97
N ASP A 95 -0.44 4.30 16.36
CA ASP A 95 -1.62 4.39 15.52
C ASP A 95 -1.43 3.62 14.19
N ILE A 96 -0.27 3.74 13.54
CA ILE A 96 0.01 3.13 12.23
C ILE A 96 0.04 1.60 12.29
N VAL A 97 0.37 1.01 13.45
CA VAL A 97 0.40 -0.46 13.64
C VAL A 97 -0.94 -1.04 14.09
N THR A 98 -1.88 -0.19 14.55
CA THR A 98 -3.18 -0.63 15.08
C THR A 98 -4.34 -0.27 14.16
N LYS A 99 -4.32 0.93 13.57
CA LYS A 99 -5.34 1.47 12.68
C LYS A 99 -5.01 1.13 11.22
N LYS A 100 -6.03 1.13 10.37
CA LYS A 100 -5.84 0.98 8.91
C LYS A 100 -5.64 2.35 8.27
N LEU A 101 -4.93 2.40 7.16
CA LEU A 101 -4.95 3.57 6.28
C LEU A 101 -6.36 3.75 5.70
N CYS A 102 -6.81 5.00 5.56
CA CYS A 102 -8.00 5.31 4.78
C CYS A 102 -7.82 4.86 3.32
N ASN A 103 -8.91 4.69 2.58
CA ASN A 103 -8.84 4.35 1.15
C ASN A 103 -8.01 5.39 0.40
N CYS A 104 -7.14 4.92 -0.51
CA CYS A 104 -6.16 5.74 -1.23
C CYS A 104 -5.20 6.54 -0.32
N GLY A 105 -5.04 6.12 0.94
CA GLY A 105 -4.06 6.70 1.86
C GLY A 105 -2.64 6.50 1.35
N VAL A 106 -1.83 7.57 1.42
CA VAL A 106 -0.44 7.59 0.98
C VAL A 106 0.47 7.84 2.17
N VAL A 107 1.44 6.94 2.32
CA VAL A 107 2.48 7.04 3.34
C VAL A 107 3.82 7.18 2.65
N LYS A 108 4.58 8.20 3.04
CA LYS A 108 5.98 8.31 2.68
C LYS A 108 6.80 7.57 3.73
N MET A 109 7.68 6.70 3.27
CA MET A 109 8.49 5.84 4.12
C MET A 109 9.98 5.99 3.77
N GLN A 110 10.85 5.94 4.78
CA GLN A 110 12.29 5.81 4.59
C GLN A 110 12.78 4.50 5.20
N LEU A 111 13.66 3.83 4.45
CA LEU A 111 14.24 2.54 4.81
C LEU A 111 15.74 2.67 5.02
N ASP A 112 16.30 1.88 5.95
CA ASP A 112 17.74 1.69 6.10
C ASP A 112 18.13 0.26 5.68
N PRO A 113 18.66 0.05 4.46
CA PRO A 113 19.05 -1.28 3.98
C PRO A 113 20.08 -1.99 4.84
N ARG A 114 20.88 -1.25 5.63
CA ARG A 114 21.92 -1.84 6.50
C ARG A 114 21.34 -2.65 7.64
N ARG A 115 20.06 -2.47 7.96
CA ARG A 115 19.35 -3.24 8.99
C ARG A 115 18.89 -4.61 8.49
N GLY A 116 18.82 -4.80 7.17
CA GLY A 116 18.23 -6.01 6.58
C GLY A 116 16.73 -6.15 6.87
N VAL A 117 16.17 -7.29 6.47
CA VAL A 117 14.72 -7.56 6.57
C VAL A 117 14.29 -7.76 8.03
N GLU A 118 15.06 -8.50 8.81
CA GLU A 118 14.76 -8.81 10.22
C GLU A 118 15.05 -7.64 11.17
N GLY A 119 15.91 -6.69 10.79
CA GLY A 119 16.37 -5.60 11.64
C GLY A 119 15.45 -4.38 11.73
N LYS A 120 14.16 -4.53 11.38
CA LYS A 120 13.16 -3.44 11.39
C LYS A 120 13.64 -2.21 10.58
N PRO A 121 13.68 -2.31 9.24
CA PRO A 121 14.34 -1.33 8.37
C PRO A 121 13.62 0.02 8.26
N ILE A 122 12.37 0.15 8.73
CA ILE A 122 11.59 1.39 8.58
C ILE A 122 12.01 2.40 9.65
N ILE A 123 12.78 3.42 9.24
CA ILE A 123 13.35 4.44 10.13
C ILE A 123 12.52 5.72 10.20
N SER A 124 11.64 5.96 9.23
CA SER A 124 10.78 7.14 9.20
C SER A 124 9.49 6.90 8.42
N LEU A 125 8.40 7.50 8.90
CA LEU A 125 7.08 7.49 8.27
C LEU A 125 6.44 8.87 8.35
N GLU A 126 5.76 9.27 7.27
CA GLU A 126 4.99 10.49 7.17
C GLU A 126 3.68 10.21 6.42
N LEU A 127 2.54 10.56 7.02
CA LEU A 127 1.25 10.55 6.33
C LEU A 127 1.19 11.78 5.42
N VAL A 128 1.01 11.57 4.12
CA VAL A 128 1.01 12.66 3.13
C VAL A 128 -0.34 12.77 2.44
N LEU A 129 -0.55 13.84 1.68
CA LEU A 129 -1.76 14.05 0.87
C LEU A 129 -3.08 14.00 1.66
N GLY A 130 -3.05 14.40 2.94
CA GLY A 130 -4.24 14.41 3.79
C GLY A 130 -4.68 13.02 4.27
N THR A 131 -3.81 12.01 4.17
CA THR A 131 -4.07 10.65 4.64
C THR A 131 -4.44 10.60 6.11
N THR A 132 -5.50 9.84 6.44
CA THR A 132 -5.95 9.58 7.79
C THR A 132 -5.85 8.10 8.15
N LEU A 133 -5.95 7.82 9.45
CA LEU A 133 -5.97 6.46 9.99
C LEU A 133 -7.33 6.16 10.58
N ASP A 134 -7.96 5.09 10.10
CA ASP A 134 -9.28 4.68 10.53
C ASP A 134 -9.17 3.57 11.58
N SER A 135 -9.93 3.73 12.67
CA SER A 135 -10.08 2.67 13.67
C SER A 135 -10.83 1.48 13.07
N GLU A 136 -10.37 0.26 13.33
CA GLU A 136 -11.18 -0.93 13.03
C GLU A 136 -12.49 -0.86 13.82
N GLY A 137 -13.61 -0.86 13.11
CA GLY A 137 -14.96 -0.77 13.68
C GLY A 137 -15.79 0.44 13.25
N GLY A 138 -15.20 1.40 12.51
CA GLY A 138 -15.92 2.57 12.01
C GLY A 138 -16.55 2.37 10.61
N MET A 139 -17.30 1.28 10.37
CA MET A 139 -18.28 1.09 9.28
C MET A 139 -18.61 -0.39 9.08
N ARG A 140 -19.45 -0.94 9.95
CA ARG A 140 -20.35 -2.01 9.49
C ARG A 140 -21.37 -1.48 8.44
N ASP A 141 -21.43 -0.15 8.23
CA ASP A 141 -22.40 0.54 7.38
C ASP A 141 -21.90 0.98 5.97
N GLN A 142 -20.62 0.75 5.59
CA GLN A 142 -20.12 1.03 4.22
C GLN A 142 -19.46 -0.18 3.54
N LEU A 143 -19.72 -1.38 4.06
CA LEU A 143 -19.10 -2.64 3.63
C LEU A 143 -19.48 -3.15 2.23
N ASN A 144 -20.19 -2.38 1.41
CA ASN A 144 -20.56 -2.79 0.05
C ASN A 144 -19.75 -2.13 -1.07
N ALA A 145 -18.75 -1.28 -0.80
CA ALA A 145 -18.24 -0.38 -1.85
C ALA A 145 -16.87 -0.71 -2.46
N CYS A 146 -16.02 -1.59 -1.91
CA CYS A 146 -14.67 -1.77 -2.50
C CYS A 146 -14.09 -3.19 -2.55
N CYS A 147 -14.66 -4.20 -1.88
CA CYS A 147 -14.03 -5.54 -1.85
C CYS A 147 -15.01 -6.73 -1.88
N ALA A 148 -16.30 -6.51 -2.15
CA ALA A 148 -17.20 -7.60 -2.46
C ALA A 148 -17.24 -7.76 -3.97
N ALA A 149 -16.65 -8.83 -4.50
CA ALA A 149 -17.00 -9.30 -5.83
C ALA A 149 -18.53 -9.53 -5.83
N PRO A 150 -19.28 -8.96 -6.78
CA PRO A 150 -20.71 -9.23 -6.86
C PRO A 150 -20.87 -10.72 -7.10
N GLY A 151 -21.50 -11.41 -6.13
CA GLY A 151 -21.80 -12.84 -6.24
C GLY A 151 -22.48 -13.11 -7.58
N HIS A 152 -21.94 -14.10 -8.29
CA HIS A 152 -22.33 -14.49 -9.63
C HIS A 152 -23.83 -14.84 -9.66
N ALA A 153 -24.67 -13.85 -9.99
CA ALA A 153 -26.03 -14.06 -10.41
C ALA A 153 -26.00 -14.15 -11.94
N ASP A 154 -26.25 -15.36 -12.42
CA ASP A 154 -26.52 -15.73 -13.80
C ASP A 154 -27.51 -14.73 -14.43
N ASP A 155 -27.07 -13.88 -15.35
CA ASP A 155 -27.91 -13.47 -16.46
C ASP A 155 -27.15 -12.78 -17.60
N ARG A 156 -27.66 -13.07 -18.80
CA ARG A 156 -27.16 -12.68 -20.11
C ARG A 156 -27.37 -11.18 -20.38
N ASP A 157 -26.60 -10.69 -21.34
CA ASP A 157 -26.72 -9.42 -22.07
C ASP A 157 -25.94 -8.19 -21.53
N ALA A 158 -24.78 -8.00 -22.17
CA ALA A 158 -24.11 -6.76 -22.59
C ALA A 158 -24.41 -5.42 -21.87
N GLU A 159 -23.36 -4.82 -21.29
CA GLU A 159 -22.81 -3.53 -21.77
C GLU A 159 -21.43 -3.25 -21.15
N ASN A 160 -20.48 -2.81 -21.99
CA ASN A 160 -19.12 -2.45 -21.61
C ASN A 160 -19.10 -1.33 -20.55
N THR A 161 -18.73 -1.68 -19.31
CA THR A 161 -18.30 -0.68 -18.32
C THR A 161 -16.91 -1.05 -17.83
N LEU A 162 -15.93 -0.32 -18.36
CA LEU A 162 -14.53 -0.41 -17.94
C LEU A 162 -14.38 0.46 -16.67
N VAL A 163 -14.48 -0.17 -15.50
CA VAL A 163 -14.09 0.46 -14.24
C VAL A 163 -12.66 0.04 -13.94
N LEU A 164 -11.72 0.95 -14.21
CA LEU A 164 -10.36 0.84 -13.68
C LEU A 164 -10.38 1.38 -12.23
N GLN A 165 -10.01 0.53 -11.28
CA GLN A 165 -9.53 0.91 -9.96
C GLN A 165 -8.13 0.33 -9.76
#